data_AF-A0A2G6S695-F1
#
_entry.id   AF-A0A2G6S695-F1
#
_cell.length_a   1.000
_cell.length_b   1.000
_cell.length_c   1.000
_cell.angle_alpha   90.00
_cell.angle_beta   90.00
_cell.angle_gamma   90.00
#
_symmetry.space_group_name_H-M   'P 1'
#
loop_
_entity.id
_entity.type
_entity.pdbx_description
1 polymer ?
#
loop_
_entity_poly.entity_id
_entity_poly.type
_entity_poly.pdbx_seq_one_letter_code
_entity_poly.pdbx_strand_id
1 'polypeptide(L)'
;MNHAFLLPRRSLLLAAAAAATLALAGCATKSPSLAEAPPIVFVHGNGDTAALWQTTVWRFESNGWPRERLHAIDVPYPLSRDEDAKPQAGRTSASEHMAYLKAEVDKVLKITGARQVVLVGNSRGGNAIRNYIYNGGGDKTVSHAILGGTPNHGVWAIPGFREGNEFSGTGPFLKALNAPKNAAGDEVSGPVKWLTIRSDNNDKFAQPDGLWIGQKGTATNVTAAGPELKGATNVVIPRIDHRETSYSPAAFEATYRFITGKAPARTEIAAEKSVVLNGKVTGLGVDSADPKTGNFSNNLPLAGAQLEVYATDSATGARTGNPLLRKTVGADGQWGPLVVAPGAPIEFVITAPGYATTHIYRSGFPRSSDLIHLRAERMADADKGAESVVTLTRPRGYLDPARDKMLLDGAVPAGVPAGAGVASAKVKPAGGVRSIAGEFNGERVVGQTWPAAQGHVVMLELSH
;
A
#
# COMPACT_ATOMS: atom_id res chain seq x y z
N MET A 1 -72.07 32.78 44.33
CA MET A 1 -70.78 33.15 44.97
C MET A 1 -69.76 32.07 44.64
N ASN A 2 -68.57 32.51 44.25
CA ASN A 2 -67.49 31.74 43.62
C ASN A 2 -67.03 30.49 44.41
N HIS A 3 -66.86 29.36 43.72
CA HIS A 3 -65.94 28.32 44.15
C HIS A 3 -64.88 28.11 43.06
N ALA A 4 -63.69 28.63 43.35
CA ALA A 4 -62.49 28.49 42.55
C ALA A 4 -61.95 27.05 42.65
N PHE A 5 -61.69 26.43 41.50
CA PHE A 5 -60.94 25.17 41.42
C PHE A 5 -59.45 25.46 41.68
N LEU A 6 -58.97 25.04 42.86
CA LEU A 6 -57.55 24.99 43.18
C LEU A 6 -56.94 23.73 42.53
N LEU A 7 -56.24 23.92 41.40
CA LEU A 7 -55.33 22.91 40.86
C LEU A 7 -54.15 22.73 41.84
N PRO A 8 -53.77 21.49 42.20
CA PRO A 8 -52.71 21.26 43.16
C PRO A 8 -51.34 21.63 42.55
N ARG A 9 -50.57 22.46 43.27
CA ARG A 9 -49.20 22.91 42.96
C ARG A 9 -48.19 21.79 42.64
N ARG A 10 -48.55 20.51 42.85
CA ARG A 10 -47.72 19.34 42.53
C ARG A 10 -47.72 18.96 41.05
N SER A 11 -48.73 19.36 40.27
CA SER A 11 -48.81 19.01 38.83
C SER A 11 -47.98 19.94 37.93
N LEU A 12 -47.60 21.13 38.41
CA LEU A 12 -46.75 22.08 37.67
C LEU A 12 -45.25 21.79 37.78
N LEU A 13 -44.80 21.13 38.86
CA LEU A 13 -43.39 20.77 39.05
C LEU A 13 -42.96 19.55 38.22
N LEU A 14 -43.90 18.63 37.92
CA LEU A 14 -43.64 17.47 37.05
C LEU A 14 -43.62 17.84 35.55
N ALA A 15 -44.36 18.88 35.14
CA ALA A 15 -44.34 19.38 33.76
C ALA A 15 -43.06 20.17 33.44
N ALA A 16 -42.51 20.90 34.42
CA ALA A 16 -41.25 21.63 34.26
C ALA A 16 -40.02 20.70 34.21
N ALA A 17 -40.05 19.59 34.95
CA ALA A 17 -38.98 18.59 34.93
C ALA A 17 -38.93 17.81 33.59
N ALA A 18 -40.08 17.49 33.00
CA ALA A 18 -40.15 16.81 31.71
C ALA A 18 -39.69 17.68 30.52
N ALA A 19 -39.95 19.00 30.57
CA ALA A 19 -39.47 19.95 29.55
C ALA A 19 -37.96 20.22 29.64
N ALA A 20 -37.37 20.16 30.83
CA ALA A 20 -35.92 20.31 31.01
C ALA A 20 -35.12 19.09 30.52
N THR A 21 -35.67 17.87 30.61
CA THR A 21 -35.04 16.66 30.06
C THR A 21 -35.11 16.57 28.53
N LEU A 22 -36.09 17.22 27.89
CA LEU A 22 -36.20 17.27 26.42
C LEU A 22 -35.27 18.32 25.78
N ALA A 23 -34.86 19.34 26.53
CA ALA A 23 -33.90 20.35 26.04
C ALA A 23 -32.42 19.92 26.13
N LEU A 24 -32.10 18.92 26.96
CA LEU A 24 -30.73 18.38 27.10
C LEU A 24 -30.41 17.22 26.12
N ALA A 25 -31.40 16.70 25.39
CA ALA A 25 -31.20 15.71 24.33
C ALA A 25 -30.84 16.32 22.95
N GLY A 26 -30.89 17.67 22.83
CA GLY A 26 -30.67 18.39 21.57
C GLY A 26 -29.22 18.66 21.18
N CYS A 27 -28.25 18.33 22.05
CA CYS A 27 -26.82 18.45 21.78
C CYS A 27 -26.17 17.07 21.59
N ALA A 28 -26.88 16.11 20.99
CA ALA A 28 -26.19 15.06 20.27
C ALA A 28 -25.44 15.73 19.13
N THR A 29 -24.16 16.09 19.35
CA THR A 29 -23.22 16.42 18.29
C THR A 29 -23.38 15.31 17.26
N LYS A 30 -24.04 15.61 16.12
CA LYS A 30 -24.01 14.73 14.96
C LYS A 30 -22.53 14.38 14.80
N SER A 31 -22.18 13.10 14.98
CA SER A 31 -20.84 12.68 14.62
C SER A 31 -20.62 13.20 13.21
N PRO A 32 -19.52 13.93 12.94
CA PRO A 32 -19.29 14.51 11.64
C PRO A 32 -19.59 13.46 10.58
N SER A 33 -20.43 13.82 9.61
CA SER A 33 -20.69 12.92 8.49
C SER A 33 -19.34 12.57 7.86
N LEU A 34 -19.12 11.30 7.50
CA LEU A 34 -17.90 10.93 6.78
C LEU A 34 -17.79 11.66 5.43
N ALA A 35 -18.86 12.33 4.96
CA ALA A 35 -18.79 13.30 3.86
C ALA A 35 -17.71 14.39 4.07
N GLU A 36 -17.41 14.74 5.32
CA GLU A 36 -16.38 15.71 5.72
C GLU A 36 -15.08 15.06 6.21
N ALA A 37 -14.91 13.75 6.02
CA ALA A 37 -13.69 13.05 6.43
C ALA A 37 -12.43 13.74 5.85
N PRO A 38 -11.29 13.78 6.55
CA PRO A 38 -10.10 14.42 6.01
C PRO A 38 -9.61 13.67 4.75
N PRO A 39 -9.08 14.35 3.73
CA PRO A 39 -8.40 13.67 2.64
C PRO A 39 -7.21 12.88 3.18
N ILE A 40 -7.07 11.63 2.74
CA ILE A 40 -5.93 10.78 3.07
C ILE A 40 -5.03 10.68 1.83
N VAL A 41 -3.74 10.96 2.01
CA VAL A 41 -2.72 10.72 1.00
C VAL A 41 -1.85 9.53 1.43
N PHE A 42 -1.84 8.48 0.62
CA PHE A 42 -1.10 7.26 0.84
C PHE A 42 0.22 7.25 0.06
N VAL A 43 1.32 6.95 0.73
CA VAL A 43 2.70 7.04 0.20
C VAL A 43 3.38 5.67 0.27
N HIS A 44 3.62 5.04 -0.88
CA HIS A 44 4.20 3.70 -0.94
C HIS A 44 5.70 3.65 -0.59
N GLY A 45 6.22 2.44 -0.42
CA GLY A 45 7.61 2.15 -0.08
C GLY A 45 8.60 2.22 -1.26
N ASN A 46 9.85 1.85 -0.97
CA ASN A 46 10.94 1.83 -1.95
C ASN A 46 10.70 0.77 -3.03
N GLY A 47 10.67 1.16 -4.30
CA GLY A 47 10.43 0.21 -5.41
C GLY A 47 8.97 -0.23 -5.57
N ASP A 48 8.06 0.24 -4.72
CA ASP A 48 6.64 -0.07 -4.76
C ASP A 48 5.84 0.94 -5.60
N THR A 49 4.52 0.76 -5.64
CA THR A 49 3.58 1.56 -6.45
C THR A 49 2.33 1.91 -5.64
N ALA A 50 1.49 2.82 -6.16
CA ALA A 50 0.21 3.16 -5.53
C ALA A 50 -0.75 1.95 -5.38
N ALA A 51 -0.61 0.92 -6.23
CA ALA A 51 -1.50 -0.25 -6.25
C ALA A 51 -1.46 -1.06 -4.95
N LEU A 52 -0.39 -0.97 -4.16
CA LEU A 52 -0.33 -1.64 -2.86
C LEU A 52 -1.41 -1.13 -1.89
N TRP A 53 -1.84 0.13 -2.03
CA TRP A 53 -2.89 0.72 -1.20
C TRP A 53 -4.31 0.28 -1.55
N GLN A 54 -4.52 -0.48 -2.63
CA GLN A 54 -5.83 -0.93 -3.11
C GLN A 54 -6.72 -1.48 -1.97
N THR A 55 -6.23 -2.44 -1.19
CA THR A 55 -7.04 -3.07 -0.14
C THR A 55 -7.26 -2.16 1.06
N THR A 56 -6.29 -1.30 1.38
CA THR A 56 -6.45 -0.27 2.42
C THR A 56 -7.53 0.76 2.04
N VAL A 57 -7.51 1.25 0.79
CA VAL A 57 -8.53 2.16 0.24
C VAL A 57 -9.91 1.51 0.31
N TRP A 58 -10.03 0.26 -0.14
CA TRP A 58 -11.31 -0.46 -0.05
C TRP A 58 -11.82 -0.66 1.37
N ARG A 59 -10.93 -0.83 2.36
CA ARG A 59 -11.34 -0.89 3.78
C ARG A 59 -11.88 0.44 4.27
N PHE A 60 -11.28 1.57 3.87
CA PHE A 60 -11.82 2.90 4.15
C PHE A 60 -13.20 3.11 3.49
N GLU A 61 -13.35 2.79 2.21
CA GLU A 61 -14.63 2.86 1.49
C GLU A 61 -15.70 1.96 2.13
N SER A 62 -15.33 0.76 2.55
CA SER A 62 -16.22 -0.19 3.24
C SER A 62 -16.71 0.32 4.59
N ASN A 63 -16.05 1.35 5.14
CA ASN A 63 -16.43 2.05 6.36
C ASN A 63 -17.01 3.45 6.09
N GLY A 64 -17.38 3.75 4.84
CA GLY A 64 -18.08 4.97 4.45
C GLY A 64 -17.18 6.18 4.17
N TRP A 65 -15.86 6.00 4.08
CA TRP A 65 -14.96 7.08 3.67
C TRP A 65 -15.19 7.43 2.19
N PRO A 66 -15.35 8.71 1.81
CA PRO A 66 -15.59 9.07 0.42
C PRO A 66 -14.38 8.74 -0.47
N ARG A 67 -14.63 8.10 -1.63
CA ARG A 67 -13.59 7.65 -2.57
C ARG A 67 -12.74 8.82 -3.06
N GLU A 68 -13.38 9.95 -3.34
CA GLU A 68 -12.75 11.19 -3.81
C GLU A 68 -11.82 11.85 -2.77
N ARG A 69 -11.76 11.32 -1.55
CA ARG A 69 -10.87 11.76 -0.46
C ARG A 69 -9.74 10.77 -0.16
N LEU A 70 -9.62 9.69 -0.93
CA LEU A 70 -8.60 8.65 -0.76
C LEU A 70 -7.63 8.71 -1.94
N HIS A 71 -6.41 9.20 -1.70
CA HIS A 71 -5.44 9.50 -2.76
C HIS A 71 -4.16 8.68 -2.55
N ALA A 72 -3.93 7.66 -3.37
CA ALA A 72 -2.65 6.94 -3.37
C ALA A 72 -1.72 7.55 -4.42
N ILE A 73 -0.57 8.09 -3.99
CA ILE A 73 0.39 8.70 -4.90
C ILE A 73 1.31 7.65 -5.52
N ASP A 74 1.79 7.91 -6.72
CA ASP A 74 2.51 6.94 -7.54
C ASP A 74 3.84 7.55 -8.01
N VAL A 75 4.86 7.45 -7.15
CA VAL A 75 6.15 8.13 -7.35
C VAL A 75 6.81 7.57 -8.61
N PRO A 76 7.11 8.39 -9.64
CA PRO A 76 7.57 7.90 -10.95
C PRO A 76 8.81 7.00 -10.88
N TYR A 77 9.77 7.36 -10.05
CA TYR A 77 10.98 6.59 -9.77
C TYR A 77 11.04 6.24 -8.28
N PRO A 78 10.48 5.08 -7.90
CA PRO A 78 10.21 4.75 -6.50
C PRO A 78 11.45 4.29 -5.72
N LEU A 79 12.58 4.05 -6.38
CA LEU A 79 13.82 3.59 -5.77
C LEU A 79 14.65 4.77 -5.23
N SER A 80 15.22 4.61 -4.03
CA SER A 80 16.19 5.53 -3.45
C SER A 80 17.54 5.44 -4.15
N ARG A 81 18.26 6.55 -4.18
CA ARG A 81 19.67 6.55 -4.59
C ARG A 81 20.52 5.70 -3.63
N ASP A 82 21.61 5.15 -4.14
CA ASP A 82 22.60 4.44 -3.31
C ASP A 82 23.31 5.42 -2.36
N GLU A 83 23.62 6.62 -2.85
CA GLU A 83 24.06 7.79 -2.08
C GLU A 83 23.14 8.97 -2.41
N ASP A 84 22.45 9.52 -1.43
CA ASP A 84 21.37 10.49 -1.61
C ASP A 84 21.79 11.75 -2.40
N ALA A 85 22.99 12.24 -2.09
CA ALA A 85 23.57 13.44 -2.70
C ALA A 85 24.12 13.22 -4.13
N LYS A 86 24.27 11.96 -4.58
CA LYS A 86 24.80 11.65 -5.92
C LYS A 86 23.67 11.30 -6.87
N PRO A 87 23.50 12.04 -7.99
CA PRO A 87 22.50 11.68 -8.99
C PRO A 87 22.64 10.24 -9.46
N GLN A 88 21.51 9.53 -9.58
CA GLN A 88 21.44 8.17 -10.09
C GLN A 88 20.18 8.05 -10.94
N ALA A 89 20.34 7.74 -12.23
CA ALA A 89 19.23 7.65 -13.16
C ALA A 89 18.19 6.60 -12.72
N GLY A 90 16.91 6.91 -12.92
CA GLY A 90 15.80 6.03 -12.53
C GLY A 90 15.55 5.95 -11.02
N ARG A 91 16.19 6.80 -10.21
CA ARG A 91 16.07 6.84 -8.75
C ARG A 91 15.93 8.27 -8.22
N THR A 92 15.31 8.41 -7.05
CA THR A 92 15.06 9.71 -6.41
C THR A 92 15.85 9.88 -5.12
N SER A 93 16.30 11.10 -4.85
CA SER A 93 16.77 11.48 -3.51
C SER A 93 15.62 11.62 -2.52
N ALA A 94 15.94 11.73 -1.24
CA ALA A 94 15.00 12.07 -0.17
C ALA A 94 14.34 13.44 -0.39
N SER A 95 15.08 14.40 -0.97
CA SER A 95 14.56 15.74 -1.30
C SER A 95 13.58 15.72 -2.48
N GLU A 96 13.88 14.94 -3.54
CA GLU A 96 13.00 14.79 -4.70
C GLU A 96 11.70 14.06 -4.32
N HIS A 97 11.79 13.01 -3.50
CA HIS A 97 10.62 12.30 -3.00
C HIS A 97 9.74 13.20 -2.12
N MET A 98 10.34 14.01 -1.24
CA MET A 98 9.62 15.01 -0.45
C MET A 98 8.94 16.07 -1.32
N ALA A 99 9.63 16.59 -2.33
CA ALA A 99 9.08 17.58 -3.25
C ALA A 99 7.88 17.02 -4.04
N TYR A 100 7.97 15.76 -4.48
CA TYR A 100 6.86 15.07 -5.13
C TYR A 100 5.67 14.93 -4.18
N LEU A 101 5.88 14.46 -2.94
CA LEU A 101 4.81 14.37 -1.94
C LEU A 101 4.17 15.74 -1.68
N LYS A 102 4.97 16.80 -1.51
CA LYS A 102 4.47 18.16 -1.32
C LYS A 102 3.53 18.58 -2.47
N ALA A 103 3.94 18.35 -3.72
CA ALA A 103 3.14 18.71 -4.88
C ALA A 103 1.81 17.95 -4.92
N GLU A 104 1.80 16.66 -4.55
CA GLU A 104 0.57 15.88 -4.46
C GLU A 104 -0.34 16.35 -3.32
N VAL A 105 0.22 16.70 -2.16
CA VAL A 105 -0.56 17.30 -1.05
C VAL A 105 -1.19 18.62 -1.49
N ASP A 106 -0.43 19.50 -2.15
CA ASP A 106 -0.95 20.79 -2.65
C ASP A 106 -2.12 20.58 -3.65
N LYS A 107 -2.02 19.57 -4.53
CA LYS A 107 -3.11 19.19 -5.44
C LYS A 107 -4.35 18.70 -4.69
N VAL A 108 -4.17 17.82 -3.70
CA VAL A 108 -5.27 17.27 -2.91
C VAL A 108 -5.99 18.37 -2.12
N LEU A 109 -5.25 19.26 -1.47
CA LEU A 109 -5.84 20.40 -0.75
C LEU A 109 -6.63 21.31 -1.71
N LYS A 110 -6.09 21.58 -2.91
CA LYS A 110 -6.76 22.38 -3.93
C LYS A 110 -8.07 21.75 -4.43
N ILE A 111 -8.07 20.44 -4.71
CA ILE A 111 -9.23 19.73 -5.25
C ILE A 111 -10.32 19.56 -4.19
N THR A 112 -9.94 19.27 -2.95
CA THR A 112 -10.89 18.96 -1.86
C THR A 112 -11.35 20.17 -1.09
N GLY A 113 -10.63 21.30 -1.19
CA GLY A 113 -10.84 22.50 -0.36
C GLY A 113 -10.48 22.30 1.13
N ALA A 114 -9.88 21.16 1.49
CA ALA A 114 -9.45 20.89 2.86
C ALA A 114 -8.25 21.78 3.23
N ARG A 115 -8.12 22.09 4.53
CA ARG A 115 -6.96 22.83 5.06
C ARG A 115 -5.78 21.92 5.41
N GLN A 116 -6.07 20.67 5.74
CA GLN A 116 -5.08 19.67 6.10
C GLN A 116 -5.44 18.31 5.49
N VAL A 117 -4.42 17.47 5.30
CA VAL A 117 -4.54 16.06 4.94
C VAL A 117 -4.13 15.15 6.09
N VAL A 118 -4.48 13.88 5.98
CA VAL A 118 -3.83 12.78 6.70
C VAL A 118 -2.80 12.16 5.77
N LEU A 119 -1.59 11.88 6.26
CA LEU A 119 -0.56 11.16 5.51
C LEU A 119 -0.37 9.76 6.10
N VAL A 120 -0.42 8.74 5.24
CA VAL A 120 -0.16 7.34 5.60
C VAL A 120 0.97 6.83 4.73
N GLY A 121 2.10 6.48 5.33
CA GLY A 121 3.29 6.00 4.62
C GLY A 121 3.66 4.58 5.01
N ASN A 122 4.09 3.78 4.05
CA ASN A 122 4.76 2.51 4.29
C ASN A 122 6.25 2.64 3.98
N SER A 123 7.11 2.04 4.82
CA SER A 123 8.55 1.94 4.53
C SER A 123 9.15 3.31 4.20
N ARG A 124 9.89 3.43 3.09
CA ARG A 124 10.44 4.69 2.54
C ARG A 124 9.42 5.84 2.48
N GLY A 125 8.15 5.57 2.21
CA GLY A 125 7.10 6.60 2.17
C GLY A 125 6.95 7.37 3.47
N GLY A 126 7.21 6.72 4.61
CA GLY A 126 7.23 7.40 5.91
C GLY A 126 8.38 8.39 6.08
N ASN A 127 9.56 8.11 5.50
CA ASN A 127 10.67 9.07 5.48
C ASN A 127 10.34 10.32 4.66
N ALA A 128 9.62 10.16 3.54
CA ALA A 128 9.13 11.29 2.75
C ALA A 128 8.13 12.15 3.53
N ILE A 129 7.21 11.52 4.29
CA ILE A 129 6.25 12.20 5.17
C ILE A 129 6.99 13.02 6.24
N ARG A 130 7.96 12.40 6.94
CA ARG A 130 8.76 13.09 7.97
C ARG A 130 9.53 14.27 7.38
N ASN A 131 10.16 14.07 6.22
CA ASN A 131 10.90 15.12 5.53
C ASN A 131 9.97 16.27 5.09
N TYR A 132 8.78 15.96 4.58
CA TYR A 132 7.79 16.98 4.20
C TYR A 132 7.34 17.81 5.40
N ILE A 133 7.02 17.16 6.53
CA ILE A 133 6.55 17.86 7.72
C ILE A 133 7.64 18.80 8.28
N TYR A 134 8.88 18.33 8.40
CA TYR A 134 9.94 19.14 9.03
C TYR A 134 10.64 20.11 8.09
N ASN A 135 10.79 19.76 6.81
CA ASN A 135 11.61 20.52 5.86
C ASN A 135 10.81 21.07 4.66
N GLY A 136 9.61 20.53 4.41
CA GLY A 136 8.76 20.90 3.27
C GLY A 136 7.54 21.77 3.61
N GLY A 137 7.38 22.16 4.89
CA GLY A 137 6.26 22.97 5.37
C GLY A 137 4.96 22.18 5.63
N GLY A 138 5.07 20.87 5.80
CA GLY A 138 3.93 19.99 6.09
C GLY A 138 3.34 20.18 7.50
N ASP A 139 4.05 20.85 8.40
CA ASP A 139 3.56 21.23 9.75
C ASP A 139 2.24 22.01 9.72
N LYS A 140 1.97 22.74 8.63
CA LYS A 140 0.75 23.54 8.43
C LYS A 140 -0.37 22.79 7.73
N THR A 141 -0.03 21.77 6.95
CA THR A 141 -0.95 21.09 6.01
C THR A 141 -1.24 19.65 6.39
N VAL A 142 -0.61 19.12 7.45
CA VAL A 142 -0.81 17.74 7.89
C VAL A 142 -1.49 17.73 9.26
N SER A 143 -2.55 16.96 9.39
CA SER A 143 -3.26 16.75 10.67
C SER A 143 -2.73 15.52 11.41
N HIS A 144 -2.50 14.43 10.67
CA HIS A 144 -2.04 13.15 11.19
C HIS A 144 -0.98 12.57 10.25
N ALA A 145 0.08 12.00 10.83
CA ALA A 145 1.11 11.25 10.14
C ALA A 145 1.15 9.83 10.69
N ILE A 146 0.86 8.84 9.85
CA ILE A 146 0.83 7.42 10.18
C ILE A 146 1.94 6.71 9.40
N LEU A 147 2.88 6.11 10.13
CA LEU A 147 4.13 5.55 9.59
C LEU A 147 4.18 4.04 9.85
N GLY A 148 3.92 3.22 8.84
CA GLY A 148 4.01 1.75 8.95
C GLY A 148 5.37 1.24 8.50
N GLY A 149 6.07 0.51 9.38
CA GLY A 149 7.35 -0.14 9.06
C GLY A 149 8.40 0.85 8.55
N THR A 150 8.26 2.13 8.87
CA THR A 150 9.14 3.16 8.35
C THR A 150 10.53 2.97 8.98
N PRO A 151 11.62 2.99 8.20
CA PRO A 151 12.97 2.87 8.73
C PRO A 151 13.40 4.18 9.41
N ASN A 152 12.69 4.56 10.48
CA ASN A 152 12.84 5.82 11.21
C ASN A 152 14.23 5.97 11.82
N HIS A 153 14.79 4.86 12.27
CA HIS A 153 16.16 4.75 12.78
C HIS A 153 17.10 4.00 11.80
N GLY A 154 16.68 3.90 10.54
CA GLY A 154 17.42 3.25 9.47
C GLY A 154 17.09 1.77 9.33
N VAL A 155 17.63 1.19 8.26
CA VAL A 155 17.70 -0.26 8.04
C VAL A 155 19.02 -0.81 8.59
N TRP A 156 20.00 0.07 8.78
CA TRP A 156 21.23 -0.15 9.52
C TRP A 156 21.66 1.17 10.18
N ALA A 157 22.41 1.08 11.27
CA ALA A 157 23.04 2.18 11.98
C ALA A 157 24.49 1.79 12.30
N ILE A 158 25.28 1.54 11.25
CA ILE A 158 26.67 1.08 11.33
C ILE A 158 27.57 2.26 10.90
N PRO A 159 28.40 2.83 11.80
CA PRO A 159 29.32 3.91 11.46
C PRO A 159 30.24 3.55 10.29
N GLY A 160 30.40 4.46 9.33
CA GLY A 160 31.21 4.26 8.12
C GLY A 160 30.61 3.34 7.06
N PHE A 161 29.46 2.70 7.30
CA PHE A 161 28.82 1.82 6.33
C PHE A 161 27.71 2.56 5.56
N ARG A 162 28.00 2.94 4.31
CA ARG A 162 27.04 3.56 3.36
C ARG A 162 26.26 4.73 3.96
N GLU A 163 26.94 5.61 4.71
CA GLU A 163 26.28 6.70 5.46
C GLU A 163 25.64 7.77 4.57
N GLY A 164 26.00 7.82 3.28
CA GLY A 164 25.33 8.67 2.30
C GLY A 164 23.94 8.18 1.88
N ASN A 165 23.53 6.97 2.27
CA ASN A 165 22.22 6.42 1.94
C ASN A 165 21.12 6.94 2.89
N GLU A 166 19.93 7.24 2.36
CA GLU A 166 18.79 7.73 3.17
C GLU A 166 18.26 6.70 4.20
N PHE A 167 18.65 5.42 4.08
CA PHE A 167 18.31 4.37 5.05
C PHE A 167 19.38 4.13 6.12
N SER A 168 20.50 4.86 6.11
CA SER A 168 21.51 4.77 7.16
C SER A 168 21.11 5.61 8.38
N GLY A 169 20.89 4.96 9.52
CA GLY A 169 20.59 5.59 10.80
C GLY A 169 21.72 6.45 11.34
N THR A 170 22.97 6.21 10.91
CA THR A 170 24.12 7.07 11.21
C THR A 170 24.34 8.17 10.16
N GLY A 171 23.59 8.12 9.05
CA GLY A 171 23.65 9.09 7.97
C GLY A 171 23.06 10.46 8.35
N PRO A 172 23.43 11.53 7.62
CA PRO A 172 23.01 12.90 7.94
C PRO A 172 21.49 13.09 7.84
N PHE A 173 20.83 12.41 6.89
CA PHE A 173 19.38 12.53 6.68
C PHE A 173 18.59 12.06 7.91
N LEU A 174 18.82 10.83 8.38
CA LEU A 174 18.09 10.31 9.55
C LEU A 174 18.52 10.96 10.86
N LYS A 175 19.80 11.32 11.02
CA LYS A 175 20.25 12.13 12.17
C LYS A 175 19.49 13.46 12.27
N ALA A 176 19.30 14.16 11.14
CA ALA A 176 18.53 15.41 11.12
C ALA A 176 17.04 15.19 11.45
N LEU A 177 16.43 14.14 10.88
CA LEU A 177 15.03 13.82 11.17
C LEU A 177 14.80 13.40 12.63
N ASN A 178 15.74 12.66 13.23
CA ASN A 178 15.65 12.16 14.62
C ASN A 178 16.16 13.17 15.66
N ALA A 179 16.67 14.33 15.25
CA ALA A 179 17.07 15.39 16.19
C ALA A 179 15.86 15.81 17.04
N PRO A 180 16.03 16.01 18.37
CA PRO A 180 14.97 16.44 19.28
C PRO A 180 14.15 17.63 18.76
N LYS A 181 12.82 17.51 18.81
CA LYS A 181 11.86 18.55 18.39
C LYS A 181 11.38 19.41 19.56
N ASN A 182 11.64 18.98 20.79
CA ASN A 182 11.27 19.69 22.01
C ASN A 182 12.24 19.37 23.16
N ALA A 183 12.05 20.03 24.29
CA ALA A 183 12.89 19.87 25.49
C ALA A 183 12.79 18.47 26.13
N ALA A 184 11.70 17.72 25.89
CA ALA A 184 11.57 16.34 26.36
C ALA A 184 12.42 15.35 25.55
N GLY A 185 13.02 15.81 24.45
CA GLY A 185 13.80 14.97 23.56
C GLY A 185 12.93 14.13 22.63
N ASP A 186 11.70 14.54 22.35
CA ASP A 186 10.82 13.82 21.42
C ASP A 186 11.32 13.99 19.99
N GLU A 187 11.17 12.95 19.17
CA GLU A 187 11.49 12.97 17.75
C GLU A 187 10.35 13.50 16.89
N VAL A 188 9.19 13.70 17.53
CA VAL A 188 8.01 14.29 16.92
C VAL A 188 7.47 15.50 17.67
N SER A 189 6.85 16.42 16.94
CA SER A 189 6.20 17.61 17.52
C SER A 189 4.79 17.84 16.98
N GLY A 190 3.99 18.53 17.81
CA GLY A 190 2.68 19.06 17.42
C GLY A 190 2.80 20.30 16.52
N PRO A 191 1.70 20.70 15.84
CA PRO A 191 0.33 20.22 16.03
C PRO A 191 0.00 18.90 15.33
N VAL A 192 0.90 18.36 14.49
CA VAL A 192 0.71 17.07 13.82
C VAL A 192 0.62 15.95 14.85
N LYS A 193 -0.34 15.04 14.67
CA LYS A 193 -0.45 13.81 15.49
C LYS A 193 0.28 12.66 14.81
N TRP A 194 1.09 11.94 15.59
CA TRP A 194 1.97 10.91 15.05
C TRP A 194 1.59 9.51 15.55
N LEU A 195 1.47 8.58 14.61
CA LEU A 195 1.34 7.15 14.84
C LEU A 195 2.46 6.43 14.12
N THR A 196 3.17 5.54 14.81
CA THR A 196 3.97 4.50 14.17
C THR A 196 3.26 3.16 14.33
N ILE A 197 3.34 2.33 13.29
CA ILE A 197 2.88 0.94 13.32
C ILE A 197 4.07 0.09 12.96
N ARG A 198 4.44 -0.83 13.85
CA ARG A 198 5.53 -1.78 13.59
C ARG A 198 5.10 -3.20 13.81
N SER A 199 5.85 -4.09 13.17
CA SER A 199 5.86 -5.51 13.52
C SER A 199 6.40 -5.69 14.94
N ASP A 200 5.96 -6.74 15.62
CA ASP A 200 6.58 -7.22 16.85
C ASP A 200 8.05 -7.61 16.63
N ASN A 201 8.33 -8.39 15.58
CA ASN A 201 9.67 -8.87 15.26
C ASN A 201 9.88 -9.36 13.81
N ASN A 202 8.87 -9.38 12.94
CA ASN A 202 8.93 -9.94 11.58
C ASN A 202 9.06 -8.88 10.47
N ASP A 203 9.53 -7.68 10.78
CA ASP A 203 9.83 -6.65 9.78
C ASP A 203 11.22 -6.89 9.16
N LYS A 204 11.29 -7.07 7.84
CA LYS A 204 12.51 -7.38 7.08
C LYS A 204 13.65 -6.40 7.29
N PHE A 205 13.33 -5.15 7.51
CA PHE A 205 14.30 -4.05 7.54
C PHE A 205 14.52 -3.49 8.94
N ALA A 206 13.78 -3.98 9.96
CA ALA A 206 14.02 -3.71 11.36
C ALA A 206 14.56 -4.97 12.07
N GLN A 207 15.73 -5.45 11.62
CA GLN A 207 16.35 -6.68 12.09
C GLN A 207 17.74 -6.44 12.69
N PRO A 208 18.12 -7.12 13.78
CA PRO A 208 19.46 -6.98 14.38
C PRO A 208 20.57 -7.58 13.51
N ASP A 209 20.27 -8.59 12.69
CA ASP A 209 21.22 -9.20 11.77
C ASP A 209 21.17 -8.57 10.38
N GLY A 210 22.34 -8.37 9.78
CA GLY A 210 22.53 -7.72 8.48
C GLY A 210 22.18 -8.58 7.26
N LEU A 211 21.51 -9.72 7.41
CA LEU A 211 21.09 -10.59 6.30
C LEU A 211 20.47 -9.80 5.14
N TRP A 212 19.52 -8.92 5.45
CA TRP A 212 18.72 -8.21 4.44
C TRP A 212 19.41 -6.99 3.85
N ILE A 213 20.56 -6.59 4.38
CA ILE A 213 21.45 -5.58 3.80
C ILE A 213 22.66 -6.20 3.10
N GLY A 214 22.69 -7.53 2.95
CA GLY A 214 23.79 -8.26 2.32
C GLY A 214 25.03 -8.39 3.21
N GLN A 215 24.88 -8.26 4.53
CA GLN A 215 25.94 -8.36 5.54
C GLN A 215 25.53 -9.36 6.64
N LYS A 216 25.16 -10.58 6.24
CA LYS A 216 24.74 -11.64 7.17
C LYS A 216 25.79 -11.85 8.27
N GLY A 217 25.37 -11.91 9.53
CA GLY A 217 26.25 -12.05 10.69
C GLY A 217 26.77 -10.72 11.24
N THR A 218 26.56 -9.60 10.53
CA THR A 218 26.94 -8.26 11.00
C THR A 218 25.76 -7.62 11.72
N ALA A 219 25.99 -7.09 12.93
CA ALA A 219 24.97 -6.35 13.66
C ALA A 219 24.58 -5.06 12.90
N THR A 220 23.30 -4.87 12.64
CA THR A 220 22.77 -3.64 12.01
C THR A 220 22.69 -2.47 12.98
N ASN A 221 22.72 -2.74 14.30
CA ASN A 221 22.36 -1.80 15.37
C ASN A 221 20.93 -1.23 15.25
N VAL A 222 20.06 -1.93 14.52
CA VAL A 222 18.61 -1.67 14.44
C VAL A 222 17.89 -2.85 15.07
N THR A 223 16.89 -2.57 15.90
CA THR A 223 16.05 -3.60 16.53
C THR A 223 14.65 -3.58 15.95
N ALA A 224 13.80 -4.52 16.35
CA ALA A 224 12.38 -4.51 15.97
C ALA A 224 11.66 -3.22 16.36
N ALA A 225 12.13 -2.50 17.39
CA ALA A 225 11.60 -1.20 17.80
C ALA A 225 12.12 -0.02 16.95
N GLY A 226 13.05 -0.25 16.01
CA GLY A 226 13.61 0.80 15.14
C GLY A 226 12.59 1.69 14.39
N PRO A 227 11.40 1.19 14.01
CA PRO A 227 10.34 2.04 13.44
C PRO A 227 9.61 2.93 14.45
N GLU A 228 9.78 2.76 15.76
CA GLU A 228 9.15 3.64 16.75
C GLU A 228 9.73 5.06 16.66
N LEU A 229 8.95 6.05 17.12
CA LEU A 229 9.41 7.42 17.31
C LEU A 229 9.03 7.87 18.71
N LYS A 230 9.99 8.46 19.43
CA LYS A 230 9.71 9.05 20.74
C LYS A 230 8.77 10.26 20.61
N GLY A 231 7.73 10.30 21.43
CA GLY A 231 6.66 11.30 21.39
C GLY A 231 5.48 10.95 20.48
N ALA A 232 5.58 9.87 19.68
CA ALA A 232 4.47 9.35 18.89
C ALA A 232 3.64 8.34 19.69
N THR A 233 2.42 8.06 19.21
CA THR A 233 1.74 6.80 19.57
C THR A 233 2.45 5.67 18.81
N ASN A 234 2.97 4.66 19.50
CA ASN A 234 3.67 3.54 18.87
C ASN A 234 2.83 2.27 19.05
N VAL A 235 2.33 1.71 17.95
CA VAL A 235 1.52 0.48 17.92
C VAL A 235 2.38 -0.69 17.44
N VAL A 236 2.34 -1.78 18.20
CA VAL A 236 3.02 -3.03 17.89
C VAL A 236 1.96 -4.06 17.51
N ILE A 237 2.09 -4.64 16.32
CA ILE A 237 1.16 -5.67 15.84
C ILE A 237 1.92 -6.99 15.74
N PRO A 238 1.43 -8.07 16.37
CA PRO A 238 2.11 -9.35 16.34
C PRO A 238 2.07 -9.99 14.96
N ARG A 239 3.14 -10.71 14.60
CA ARG A 239 3.26 -11.59 13.42
C ARG A 239 3.22 -10.91 12.04
N ILE A 240 2.88 -9.63 11.94
CA ILE A 240 2.84 -8.94 10.64
C ILE A 240 4.25 -8.72 10.09
N ASP A 241 4.39 -8.76 8.77
CA ASP A 241 5.64 -8.43 8.10
C ASP A 241 5.78 -6.93 7.81
N HIS A 242 6.91 -6.53 7.20
CA HIS A 242 7.23 -5.14 6.88
C HIS A 242 6.14 -4.42 6.07
N ARG A 243 5.55 -5.09 5.07
CA ARG A 243 4.52 -4.50 4.21
C ARG A 243 3.17 -4.48 4.93
N GLU A 244 2.88 -5.53 5.68
CA GLU A 244 1.66 -5.64 6.49
C GLU A 244 1.54 -4.57 7.58
N THR A 245 2.62 -3.87 7.96
CA THR A 245 2.59 -2.68 8.83
C THR A 245 1.72 -1.54 8.28
N SER A 246 1.34 -1.57 7.00
CA SER A 246 0.45 -0.59 6.39
C SER A 246 -0.72 -1.21 5.62
N TYR A 247 -0.55 -2.43 5.10
CA TYR A 247 -1.55 -3.03 4.20
C TYR A 247 -2.43 -4.11 4.87
N SER A 248 -2.11 -4.52 6.10
CA SER A 248 -2.90 -5.53 6.83
C SER A 248 -4.22 -4.98 7.39
N PRO A 249 -5.21 -5.84 7.64
CA PRO A 249 -6.43 -5.47 8.37
C PRO A 249 -6.16 -4.80 9.73
N ALA A 250 -5.15 -5.29 10.47
CA ALA A 250 -4.79 -4.78 11.78
C ALA A 250 -4.15 -3.38 11.70
N ALA A 251 -3.29 -3.14 10.71
CA ALA A 251 -2.72 -1.81 10.45
C ALA A 251 -3.82 -0.80 10.04
N PHE A 252 -4.78 -1.23 9.23
CA PHE A 252 -5.96 -0.43 8.89
C PHE A 252 -6.77 -0.06 10.13
N GLU A 253 -7.03 -1.01 11.03
CA GLU A 253 -7.77 -0.77 12.28
C GLU A 253 -7.09 0.32 13.12
N ALA A 254 -5.78 0.18 13.37
CA ALA A 254 -5.01 1.14 14.15
C ALA A 254 -5.02 2.53 13.50
N THR A 255 -4.86 2.59 12.18
CA THR A 255 -4.90 3.83 11.40
C THR A 255 -6.26 4.50 11.50
N TYR A 256 -7.35 3.75 11.26
CA TYR A 256 -8.72 4.28 11.31
C TYR A 256 -9.05 4.81 12.71
N ARG A 257 -8.69 4.05 13.75
CA ARG A 257 -8.90 4.47 15.14
C ARG A 257 -8.11 5.71 15.49
N PHE A 258 -6.88 5.82 15.04
CA PHE A 258 -6.05 6.99 15.30
C PHE A 258 -6.62 8.26 14.68
N ILE A 259 -7.16 8.17 13.46
CA ILE A 259 -7.73 9.33 12.76
C ILE A 259 -9.09 9.73 13.36
N THR A 260 -9.95 8.74 13.68
CA THR A 260 -11.36 8.98 14.02
C THR A 260 -11.66 8.97 15.52
N GLY A 261 -10.75 8.43 16.33
CA GLY A 261 -10.96 8.15 17.75
C GLY A 261 -11.83 6.92 18.04
N LYS A 262 -12.26 6.15 17.02
CA LYS A 262 -13.18 5.01 17.17
C LYS A 262 -12.74 3.82 16.31
N ALA A 263 -13.12 2.61 16.70
CA ALA A 263 -12.90 1.43 15.86
C ALA A 263 -13.65 1.55 14.51
N PRO A 264 -13.12 1.01 13.39
CA PRO A 264 -13.91 0.83 12.18
C PRO A 264 -15.06 -0.16 12.45
N ALA A 265 -16.13 -0.06 11.67
CA ALA A 265 -17.25 -1.00 11.74
C ALA A 265 -16.86 -2.40 11.21
N ARG A 266 -15.86 -2.47 10.32
CA ARG A 266 -15.30 -3.72 9.78
C ARG A 266 -13.88 -3.55 9.27
N THR A 267 -13.13 -4.64 9.26
CA THR A 267 -11.78 -4.70 8.66
C THR A 267 -11.75 -5.46 7.32
N GLU A 268 -12.86 -6.14 7.01
CA GLU A 268 -13.12 -6.82 5.75
C GLU A 268 -13.56 -5.82 4.68
N ILE A 269 -13.30 -6.17 3.41
CA ILE A 269 -13.73 -5.41 2.25
C ILE A 269 -15.16 -5.81 1.90
N ALA A 270 -16.11 -4.88 2.02
CA ALA A 270 -17.49 -5.11 1.61
C ALA A 270 -17.59 -5.09 0.09
N ALA A 271 -18.35 -6.00 -0.53
CA ALA A 271 -18.50 -5.99 -1.99
C ALA A 271 -19.43 -4.88 -2.50
N GLU A 272 -19.15 -4.37 -3.70
CA GLU A 272 -20.05 -3.51 -4.48
C GLU A 272 -20.89 -4.35 -5.45
N LYS A 273 -22.09 -3.87 -5.80
CA LYS A 273 -22.95 -4.54 -6.79
C LYS A 273 -22.44 -4.41 -8.22
N SER A 274 -21.70 -3.34 -8.50
CA SER A 274 -21.10 -3.06 -9.80
C SER A 274 -19.64 -2.71 -9.55
N VAL A 275 -18.74 -3.34 -10.31
CA VAL A 275 -17.31 -3.14 -10.17
C VAL A 275 -16.78 -2.54 -11.46
N VAL A 276 -16.16 -1.37 -11.34
CA VAL A 276 -15.42 -0.70 -12.43
C VAL A 276 -13.94 -0.69 -12.07
N LEU A 277 -13.13 -1.29 -12.93
CA LEU A 277 -11.69 -1.40 -12.75
C LEU A 277 -10.97 -0.43 -13.69
N ASN A 278 -9.93 0.19 -13.16
CA ASN A 278 -9.02 1.04 -13.88
C ASN A 278 -7.65 1.02 -13.18
N GLY A 279 -6.64 1.55 -13.87
CA GLY A 279 -5.30 1.70 -13.35
C GLY A 279 -4.33 1.98 -14.48
N LYS A 280 -3.05 1.72 -14.23
CA LYS A 280 -1.96 2.04 -15.17
C LYS A 280 -1.23 0.81 -15.65
N VAL A 281 -0.75 0.84 -16.89
CA VAL A 281 0.27 -0.10 -17.38
C VAL A 281 1.63 0.59 -17.30
N THR A 282 2.56 -0.01 -16.55
CA THR A 282 3.90 0.54 -16.33
C THR A 282 5.01 -0.38 -16.85
N GLY A 283 6.18 0.21 -17.08
CA GLY A 283 7.37 -0.48 -17.57
C GLY A 283 8.48 -0.59 -16.54
N LEU A 284 9.71 -0.74 -17.04
CA LEU A 284 10.94 -0.97 -16.27
C LEU A 284 12.09 -0.12 -16.81
N GLY A 285 13.07 0.15 -15.96
CA GLY A 285 14.28 0.92 -16.31
C GLY A 285 14.12 2.42 -16.09
N VAL A 286 15.04 3.21 -16.64
CA VAL A 286 14.92 4.68 -16.66
C VAL A 286 13.82 5.10 -17.64
N ASP A 287 13.77 4.46 -18.81
CA ASP A 287 12.76 4.67 -19.83
C ASP A 287 12.03 3.35 -20.09
N SER A 288 10.72 3.35 -19.85
CA SER A 288 9.86 2.18 -20.08
C SER A 288 9.91 1.68 -21.51
N ALA A 289 10.21 2.52 -22.50
CA ALA A 289 10.29 2.13 -23.92
C ALA A 289 11.67 1.61 -24.35
N ASP A 290 12.74 1.83 -23.57
CA ASP A 290 14.09 1.40 -23.92
C ASP A 290 14.64 0.34 -22.95
N PRO A 291 14.67 -0.95 -23.35
CA PRO A 291 15.19 -2.03 -22.51
C PRO A 291 16.66 -1.90 -22.13
N LYS A 292 17.45 -1.07 -22.84
CA LYS A 292 18.85 -0.81 -22.49
C LYS A 292 19.00 0.03 -21.23
N THR A 293 17.93 0.71 -20.79
CA THR A 293 17.97 1.58 -19.61
C THR A 293 17.79 0.84 -18.28
N GLY A 294 17.79 -0.49 -18.30
CA GLY A 294 17.80 -1.34 -17.11
C GLY A 294 16.48 -2.09 -16.86
N ASN A 295 16.51 -3.00 -15.89
CA ASN A 295 15.39 -3.91 -15.57
C ASN A 295 14.93 -3.78 -14.11
N PHE A 296 14.83 -2.54 -13.63
CA PHE A 296 14.36 -2.21 -12.28
C PHE A 296 13.01 -1.50 -12.34
N SER A 297 12.29 -1.53 -11.22
CA SER A 297 10.93 -0.99 -11.14
C SER A 297 10.91 0.53 -11.34
N ASN A 298 10.00 0.98 -12.20
CA ASN A 298 9.55 2.37 -12.27
C ASN A 298 8.00 2.38 -12.24
N ASN A 299 7.42 3.56 -12.08
CA ASN A 299 5.98 3.79 -12.15
C ASN A 299 5.61 4.65 -13.37
N LEU A 300 6.42 4.57 -14.43
CA LEU A 300 6.21 5.33 -15.66
C LEU A 300 5.25 4.60 -16.60
N PRO A 301 4.34 5.32 -17.28
CA PRO A 301 3.51 4.77 -18.34
C PRO A 301 4.30 3.99 -19.39
N LEU A 302 3.77 2.84 -19.81
CA LEU A 302 4.27 2.12 -20.98
C LEU A 302 3.37 2.40 -22.19
N ALA A 303 3.54 3.59 -22.77
CA ALA A 303 2.77 4.02 -23.93
C ALA A 303 2.98 3.08 -25.13
N GLY A 304 1.91 2.80 -25.86
CA GLY A 304 1.91 1.88 -27.01
C GLY A 304 1.77 0.40 -26.65
N ALA A 305 1.89 0.03 -25.37
CA ALA A 305 1.58 -1.33 -24.93
C ALA A 305 0.16 -1.73 -25.33
N GLN A 306 0.00 -2.99 -25.76
CA GLN A 306 -1.30 -3.61 -25.99
C GLN A 306 -1.72 -4.29 -24.70
N LEU A 307 -2.93 -4.01 -24.23
CA LEU A 307 -3.58 -4.70 -23.14
C LEU A 307 -4.83 -5.40 -23.65
N GLU A 308 -4.96 -6.68 -23.32
CA GLU A 308 -6.21 -7.42 -23.40
C GLU A 308 -6.62 -7.91 -22.01
N VAL A 309 -7.93 -7.91 -21.72
CA VAL A 309 -8.46 -8.37 -20.44
C VAL A 309 -9.52 -9.42 -20.67
N TYR A 310 -9.44 -10.56 -19.98
CA TYR A 310 -10.32 -11.71 -20.16
C TYR A 310 -10.96 -12.13 -18.84
N ALA A 311 -12.24 -12.51 -18.88
CA ALA A 311 -12.83 -13.32 -17.82
C ALA A 311 -12.24 -14.73 -17.87
N THR A 312 -11.98 -15.32 -16.71
CA THR A 312 -11.46 -16.69 -16.60
C THR A 312 -12.36 -17.59 -15.77
N ASP A 313 -12.23 -18.89 -16.01
CA ASP A 313 -12.86 -19.91 -15.19
C ASP A 313 -12.10 -20.07 -13.87
N SER A 314 -12.83 -20.04 -12.75
CA SER A 314 -12.24 -20.05 -11.41
C SER A 314 -11.50 -21.36 -11.04
N ALA A 315 -11.83 -22.47 -11.70
CA ALA A 315 -11.23 -23.77 -11.41
C ALA A 315 -10.01 -24.08 -12.28
N THR A 316 -10.00 -23.56 -13.51
CA THR A 316 -9.00 -23.91 -14.54
C THR A 316 -8.12 -22.74 -14.98
N GLY A 317 -8.54 -21.50 -14.72
CA GLY A 317 -7.88 -20.28 -15.21
C GLY A 317 -8.03 -20.05 -16.72
N ALA A 318 -8.78 -20.91 -17.43
CA ALA A 318 -8.99 -20.77 -18.87
C ALA A 318 -9.93 -19.60 -19.18
N ARG A 319 -9.71 -18.92 -20.30
CA ARG A 319 -10.58 -17.83 -20.77
C ARG A 319 -11.99 -18.35 -21.06
N THR A 320 -13.02 -17.65 -20.61
CA THR A 320 -14.43 -18.06 -20.82
C THR A 320 -15.10 -17.40 -22.02
N GLY A 321 -14.36 -16.62 -22.82
CA GLY A 321 -14.90 -15.96 -24.00
C GLY A 321 -13.93 -14.98 -24.64
N ASN A 322 -14.48 -14.09 -25.47
CA ASN A 322 -13.75 -12.97 -26.08
C ASN A 322 -13.20 -12.01 -25.00
N PRO A 323 -12.14 -11.24 -25.31
CA PRO A 323 -11.64 -10.25 -24.37
C PRO A 323 -12.73 -9.23 -23.99
N LEU A 324 -12.84 -8.95 -22.70
CA LEU A 324 -13.69 -7.92 -22.12
C LEU A 324 -13.22 -6.51 -22.50
N LEU A 325 -11.91 -6.36 -22.73
CA LEU A 325 -11.28 -5.12 -23.13
C LEU A 325 -10.10 -5.41 -24.07
N ARG A 326 -9.94 -4.57 -25.09
CA ARG A 326 -8.69 -4.40 -25.85
C ARG A 326 -8.32 -2.93 -25.84
N LYS A 327 -7.07 -2.61 -25.50
CA LYS A 327 -6.60 -1.23 -25.34
C LYS A 327 -5.16 -1.08 -25.79
N THR A 328 -4.91 -0.09 -26.66
CA THR A 328 -3.57 0.49 -26.80
C THR A 328 -3.39 1.54 -25.70
N VAL A 329 -2.38 1.38 -24.87
CA VAL A 329 -2.09 2.26 -23.73
C VAL A 329 -1.57 3.62 -24.24
N GLY A 330 -2.15 4.70 -23.73
CA GLY A 330 -1.77 6.06 -24.08
C GLY A 330 -0.57 6.58 -23.27
N ALA A 331 -0.21 7.84 -23.50
CA ALA A 331 0.88 8.51 -22.76
C ALA A 331 0.60 8.68 -21.26
N ASP A 332 -0.66 8.64 -20.84
CA ASP A 332 -1.08 8.68 -19.44
C ASP A 332 -0.99 7.32 -18.74
N GLY A 333 -0.76 6.23 -19.49
CA GLY A 333 -0.64 4.87 -18.98
C GLY A 333 -1.97 4.22 -18.61
N GLN A 334 -3.10 4.93 -18.69
CA GLN A 334 -4.38 4.43 -18.21
C GLN A 334 -4.94 3.35 -19.14
N TRP A 335 -5.49 2.29 -18.53
CA TRP A 335 -6.02 1.17 -19.29
C TRP A 335 -7.53 0.99 -19.22
N GLY A 336 -8.19 1.42 -18.13
CA GLY A 336 -9.63 1.32 -17.97
C GLY A 336 -10.39 2.50 -18.63
N PRO A 337 -11.67 2.69 -18.25
CA PRO A 337 -12.45 1.89 -17.30
C PRO A 337 -12.93 0.56 -17.90
N LEU A 338 -13.10 -0.47 -17.05
CA LEU A 338 -13.68 -1.76 -17.40
C LEU A 338 -14.71 -2.20 -16.37
N VAL A 339 -15.95 -2.45 -16.81
CA VAL A 339 -17.00 -3.02 -15.96
C VAL A 339 -16.83 -4.54 -15.91
N VAL A 340 -16.83 -5.11 -14.70
CA VAL A 340 -16.69 -6.55 -14.48
C VAL A 340 -17.74 -7.06 -13.50
N ALA A 341 -18.05 -8.36 -13.58
CA ALA A 341 -18.86 -9.01 -12.57
C ALA A 341 -18.10 -9.03 -11.22
N PRO A 342 -18.72 -8.64 -10.10
CA PRO A 342 -18.08 -8.68 -8.79
C PRO A 342 -17.57 -10.09 -8.47
N GLY A 343 -16.30 -10.19 -8.05
CA GLY A 343 -15.70 -11.47 -7.67
C GLY A 343 -15.36 -12.43 -8.82
N ALA A 344 -15.56 -12.06 -10.09
CA ALA A 344 -15.10 -12.88 -11.22
C ALA A 344 -13.57 -12.77 -11.39
N PRO A 345 -12.83 -13.89 -11.52
CA PRO A 345 -11.39 -13.87 -11.78
C PRO A 345 -11.09 -13.41 -13.21
N ILE A 346 -9.92 -12.78 -13.37
CA ILE A 346 -9.56 -12.07 -14.59
C ILE A 346 -8.09 -12.34 -14.94
N GLU A 347 -7.82 -12.45 -16.23
CA GLU A 347 -6.49 -12.42 -16.83
C GLU A 347 -6.26 -11.07 -17.53
N PHE A 348 -5.15 -10.42 -17.22
CA PHE A 348 -4.61 -9.29 -17.96
C PHE A 348 -3.44 -9.75 -18.82
N VAL A 349 -3.44 -9.42 -20.11
CA VAL A 349 -2.39 -9.78 -21.06
C VAL A 349 -1.75 -8.51 -21.60
N ILE A 350 -0.48 -8.29 -21.29
CA ILE A 350 0.28 -7.13 -21.78
C ILE A 350 1.30 -7.58 -22.82
N THR A 351 1.34 -6.87 -23.94
CA THR A 351 2.38 -7.04 -24.97
C THR A 351 2.96 -5.68 -25.35
N ALA A 352 4.29 -5.58 -25.35
CA ALA A 352 5.01 -4.37 -25.76
C ALA A 352 6.41 -4.73 -26.28
N PRO A 353 6.98 -3.94 -27.21
CA PRO A 353 8.37 -4.13 -27.64
C PRO A 353 9.35 -4.10 -26.46
N GLY A 354 10.28 -5.06 -26.42
CA GLY A 354 11.26 -5.16 -25.34
C GLY A 354 10.74 -5.78 -24.03
N TYR A 355 9.50 -6.27 -24.01
CA TYR A 355 8.89 -7.00 -22.89
C TYR A 355 8.46 -8.40 -23.31
N ALA A 356 8.32 -9.28 -22.31
CA ALA A 356 7.64 -10.55 -22.49
C ALA A 356 6.11 -10.31 -22.60
N THR A 357 5.40 -11.22 -23.27
CA THR A 357 3.94 -11.28 -23.14
C THR A 357 3.63 -11.65 -21.69
N THR A 358 3.11 -10.68 -20.94
CA THR A 358 2.92 -10.79 -19.50
C THR A 358 1.46 -11.14 -19.21
N HIS A 359 1.23 -12.31 -18.65
CA HIS A 359 -0.09 -12.76 -18.20
C HIS A 359 -0.19 -12.52 -16.69
N ILE A 360 -1.15 -11.72 -16.24
CA ILE A 360 -1.41 -11.48 -14.81
C ILE A 360 -2.79 -12.01 -14.49
N TYR A 361 -2.84 -13.07 -13.71
CA TYR A 361 -4.09 -13.61 -13.17
C TYR A 361 -4.34 -13.03 -11.79
N ARG A 362 -5.56 -12.54 -11.56
CA ARG A 362 -6.00 -12.01 -10.27
C ARG A 362 -7.26 -12.74 -9.82
N SER A 363 -7.39 -12.93 -8.51
CA SER A 363 -8.66 -13.23 -7.87
C SER A 363 -9.67 -12.11 -8.18
N GLY A 364 -10.96 -12.42 -8.07
CA GLY A 364 -11.99 -11.47 -8.41
C GLY A 364 -12.04 -10.24 -7.50
N PHE A 365 -12.41 -9.12 -8.08
CA PHE A 365 -12.43 -7.83 -7.39
C PHE A 365 -13.77 -7.63 -6.68
N PRO A 366 -13.79 -7.41 -5.34
CA PRO A 366 -15.04 -7.17 -4.61
C PRO A 366 -15.59 -5.75 -4.81
N ARG A 367 -14.75 -4.78 -5.21
CA ARG A 367 -15.13 -3.36 -5.35
C ARG A 367 -14.43 -2.71 -6.52
N SER A 368 -14.97 -1.59 -7.00
CA SER A 368 -14.34 -0.74 -8.01
C SER A 368 -13.00 -0.18 -7.53
N SER A 369 -12.05 0.05 -8.44
CA SER A 369 -10.76 0.64 -8.09
C SER A 369 -10.07 1.26 -9.30
N ASP A 370 -9.44 2.41 -9.10
CA ASP A 370 -8.51 3.02 -10.05
C ASP A 370 -7.04 2.64 -9.76
N LEU A 371 -6.80 1.76 -8.79
CA LEU A 371 -5.46 1.38 -8.31
C LEU A 371 -5.02 0.00 -8.82
N ILE A 372 -5.55 -0.46 -9.95
CA ILE A 372 -5.15 -1.74 -10.56
C ILE A 372 -3.98 -1.49 -11.50
N HIS A 373 -2.79 -1.26 -10.94
CA HIS A 373 -1.60 -1.05 -11.75
C HIS A 373 -1.02 -2.39 -12.20
N LEU A 374 -0.70 -2.49 -13.48
CA LEU A 374 -0.20 -3.69 -14.14
C LEU A 374 1.22 -3.38 -14.64
N ARG A 375 2.16 -4.25 -14.30
CA ARG A 375 3.56 -4.07 -14.73
C ARG A 375 3.87 -5.05 -15.85
N ALA A 376 4.41 -4.54 -16.96
CA ALA A 376 4.96 -5.40 -17.99
C ALA A 376 6.28 -5.99 -17.52
N GLU A 377 6.46 -7.30 -17.71
CA GLU A 377 7.63 -8.03 -17.24
C GLU A 377 8.59 -8.33 -18.39
N ARG A 378 9.88 -8.47 -18.07
CA ARG A 378 10.88 -9.01 -18.98
C ARG A 378 11.29 -10.40 -18.53
N MET A 379 11.45 -11.31 -19.48
CA MET A 379 11.95 -12.65 -19.18
C MET A 379 13.42 -12.56 -18.75
N ALA A 380 13.73 -13.14 -17.59
CA ALA A 380 15.11 -13.23 -17.12
C ALA A 380 15.89 -14.25 -17.96
N ASP A 381 17.19 -14.01 -18.15
CA ASP A 381 18.05 -14.93 -18.91
C ASP A 381 18.04 -16.35 -18.33
N ALA A 382 17.99 -16.47 -17.00
CA ALA A 382 17.91 -17.73 -16.28
C ALA A 382 16.62 -18.54 -16.58
N ASP A 383 15.62 -17.92 -17.21
CA ASP A 383 14.32 -18.51 -17.48
C ASP A 383 14.12 -18.92 -18.95
N LYS A 384 15.03 -18.53 -19.86
CA LYS A 384 14.91 -18.78 -21.31
C LYS A 384 14.85 -20.26 -21.71
N GLY A 385 15.33 -21.17 -20.86
CA GLY A 385 15.28 -22.62 -21.09
C GLY A 385 14.07 -23.33 -20.49
N ALA A 386 13.18 -22.62 -19.80
CA ALA A 386 12.00 -23.23 -19.20
C ALA A 386 10.91 -23.52 -20.26
N GLU A 387 10.06 -24.52 -20.02
CA GLU A 387 8.83 -24.68 -20.82
C GLU A 387 7.82 -23.56 -20.52
N SER A 388 7.66 -23.20 -19.26
CA SER A 388 6.85 -22.08 -18.79
C SER A 388 7.48 -21.43 -17.57
N VAL A 389 7.14 -20.16 -17.30
CA VAL A 389 7.63 -19.39 -16.16
C VAL A 389 6.44 -18.82 -15.41
N VAL A 390 6.21 -19.31 -14.20
CA VAL A 390 5.07 -18.89 -13.36
C VAL A 390 5.58 -18.37 -12.04
N THR A 391 5.14 -17.17 -11.67
CA THR A 391 5.51 -16.51 -10.43
C THR A 391 4.25 -16.21 -9.62
N LEU A 392 4.19 -16.73 -8.39
CA LEU A 392 3.24 -16.28 -7.38
C LEU A 392 3.74 -14.95 -6.80
N THR A 393 2.93 -13.91 -6.82
CA THR A 393 3.28 -12.60 -6.25
C THR A 393 2.31 -12.21 -5.15
N ARG A 394 2.86 -11.67 -4.06
CA ARG A 394 2.13 -11.11 -2.93
C ARG A 394 2.53 -9.63 -2.76
N PRO A 395 1.86 -8.68 -3.44
CA PRO A 395 2.29 -7.29 -3.42
C PRO A 395 2.23 -6.62 -2.05
N ARG A 396 1.33 -7.07 -1.16
CA ARG A 396 0.99 -6.37 0.11
C ARG A 396 1.54 -7.04 1.36
N GLY A 397 2.42 -8.01 1.19
CA GLY A 397 3.11 -8.71 2.27
C GLY A 397 4.27 -9.55 1.76
N TYR A 398 4.82 -10.37 2.63
CA TYR A 398 5.83 -11.37 2.29
C TYR A 398 5.32 -12.79 2.50
N LEU A 399 5.97 -13.71 1.81
CA LEU A 399 5.80 -15.15 1.97
C LEU A 399 6.71 -15.61 3.11
N ASP A 400 6.13 -16.25 4.13
CA ASP A 400 6.84 -16.77 5.29
C ASP A 400 6.36 -18.19 5.64
N PRO A 401 7.14 -19.26 5.36
CA PRO A 401 6.72 -20.64 5.61
C PRO A 401 6.59 -20.99 7.10
N ALA A 402 7.13 -20.17 8.01
CA ALA A 402 6.94 -20.36 9.45
C ALA A 402 5.60 -19.81 9.94
N ARG A 403 5.00 -18.88 9.19
CA ARG A 403 3.77 -18.17 9.57
C ARG A 403 2.56 -18.57 8.73
N ASP A 404 2.78 -18.82 7.45
CA ASP A 404 1.77 -18.84 6.41
C ASP A 404 1.59 -20.23 5.78
N LYS A 405 0.35 -20.52 5.36
CA LYS A 405 0.05 -21.67 4.51
C LYS A 405 0.03 -21.20 3.06
N MET A 406 0.92 -21.75 2.24
CA MET A 406 1.05 -21.36 0.85
C MET A 406 1.40 -22.54 -0.05
N LEU A 407 0.84 -22.53 -1.26
CA LEU A 407 1.13 -23.50 -2.30
C LEU A 407 1.35 -22.78 -3.63
N LEU A 408 2.22 -23.32 -4.46
CA LEU A 408 2.39 -22.95 -5.86
C LEU A 408 2.55 -24.24 -6.65
N ASP A 409 1.64 -24.48 -7.60
CA ASP A 409 1.56 -25.73 -8.34
C ASP A 409 1.40 -26.97 -7.43
N GLY A 410 0.61 -26.82 -6.35
CA GLY A 410 0.30 -27.89 -5.41
C GLY A 410 1.42 -28.21 -4.39
N ALA A 411 2.54 -27.49 -4.42
CA ALA A 411 3.65 -27.68 -3.49
C ALA A 411 3.98 -26.40 -2.72
N VAL A 412 4.61 -26.53 -1.55
CA VAL A 412 5.13 -25.36 -0.81
C VAL A 412 6.18 -24.67 -1.70
N PRO A 413 6.09 -23.34 -1.93
CA PRO A 413 6.99 -22.66 -2.86
C PRO A 413 8.45 -22.76 -2.41
N ALA A 414 9.30 -23.29 -3.30
CA ALA A 414 10.72 -23.44 -3.04
C ALA A 414 11.45 -22.08 -2.97
N GLY A 415 12.52 -22.00 -2.17
CA GLY A 415 13.37 -20.81 -2.08
C GLY A 415 12.80 -19.67 -1.23
N VAL A 416 11.66 -19.85 -0.56
CA VAL A 416 11.11 -18.89 0.39
C VAL A 416 11.74 -19.12 1.77
N PRO A 417 12.49 -18.13 2.32
CA PRO A 417 13.07 -18.26 3.66
C PRO A 417 12.02 -18.03 4.75
N ALA A 418 12.20 -18.66 5.92
CA ALA A 418 11.42 -18.35 7.12
C ALA A 418 11.66 -16.91 7.60
N GLY A 419 10.62 -16.28 8.14
CA GLY A 419 10.62 -14.88 8.59
C GLY A 419 10.31 -13.89 7.47
N ALA A 420 10.76 -12.65 7.65
CA ALA A 420 10.40 -11.47 6.85
C ALA A 420 10.74 -11.48 5.33
N GLY A 421 11.15 -12.62 4.79
CA GLY A 421 10.65 -13.15 3.52
C GLY A 421 10.94 -12.42 2.20
N VAL A 422 10.30 -12.98 1.18
CA VAL A 422 10.26 -12.51 -0.22
C VAL A 422 8.81 -12.30 -0.61
N ALA A 423 8.54 -11.35 -1.50
CA ALA A 423 7.17 -11.06 -1.95
C ALA A 423 6.70 -11.97 -3.10
N SER A 424 7.54 -12.90 -3.55
CA SER A 424 7.22 -13.76 -4.68
C SER A 424 7.96 -15.09 -4.61
N ALA A 425 7.41 -16.08 -5.29
CA ALA A 425 8.03 -17.38 -5.50
C ALA A 425 7.79 -17.83 -6.95
N LYS A 426 8.75 -18.52 -7.54
CA LYS A 426 8.74 -18.88 -8.97
C LYS A 426 8.89 -20.37 -9.16
N VAL A 427 8.13 -20.91 -10.11
CA VAL A 427 8.25 -22.29 -10.61
C VAL A 427 8.39 -22.30 -12.13
N LYS A 428 8.95 -23.39 -12.65
CA LYS A 428 9.18 -23.62 -14.09
C LYS A 428 8.44 -24.89 -14.51
N PRO A 429 7.10 -24.86 -14.60
CA PRO A 429 6.32 -26.05 -14.85
C PRO A 429 6.51 -26.53 -16.29
N ALA A 430 6.44 -27.85 -16.46
CA ALA A 430 6.42 -28.53 -17.75
C ALA A 430 5.01 -29.04 -18.08
N GLY A 431 4.85 -29.57 -19.30
CA GLY A 431 3.62 -30.21 -19.77
C GLY A 431 2.72 -29.28 -20.58
N GLY A 432 3.28 -28.27 -21.23
CA GLY A 432 2.54 -27.35 -22.10
C GLY A 432 1.56 -26.42 -21.36
N VAL A 433 0.50 -26.00 -22.05
CA VAL A 433 -0.55 -25.12 -21.50
C VAL A 433 -1.51 -25.95 -20.64
N ARG A 434 -1.52 -25.66 -19.32
CA ARG A 434 -2.36 -26.31 -18.32
C ARG A 434 -2.71 -25.34 -17.19
N SER A 435 -3.71 -25.71 -16.39
CA SER A 435 -4.05 -24.98 -15.17
C SER A 435 -2.90 -25.05 -14.14
N ILE A 436 -2.71 -23.94 -13.43
CA ILE A 436 -1.77 -23.81 -12.33
C ILE A 436 -2.35 -22.86 -11.27
N ALA A 437 -2.16 -23.19 -10.00
CA ALA A 437 -2.72 -22.43 -8.89
C ALA A 437 -1.63 -21.95 -7.94
N GLY A 438 -1.84 -20.75 -7.40
CA GLY A 438 -1.13 -20.19 -6.26
C GLY A 438 -2.12 -19.98 -5.12
N GLU A 439 -1.72 -20.34 -3.90
CA GLU A 439 -2.54 -20.27 -2.70
C GLU A 439 -1.76 -19.60 -1.57
N PHE A 440 -2.45 -18.75 -0.81
CA PHE A 440 -1.90 -18.09 0.37
C PHE A 440 -2.99 -17.82 1.39
N ASN A 441 -2.89 -18.43 2.57
CA ASN A 441 -3.77 -18.22 3.73
C ASN A 441 -5.28 -18.20 3.38
N GLY A 442 -5.73 -19.06 2.45
CA GLY A 442 -7.12 -19.19 2.03
C GLY A 442 -7.48 -18.43 0.75
N GLU A 443 -6.65 -17.49 0.27
CA GLU A 443 -6.77 -16.95 -1.07
C GLU A 443 -6.19 -17.93 -2.09
N ARG A 444 -6.88 -18.12 -3.22
CA ARG A 444 -6.47 -18.99 -4.33
C ARG A 444 -6.63 -18.24 -5.66
N VAL A 445 -5.57 -18.22 -6.44
CA VAL A 445 -5.55 -17.65 -7.80
C VAL A 445 -5.18 -18.77 -8.78
N VAL A 446 -6.04 -19.00 -9.76
CA VAL A 446 -5.83 -20.01 -10.80
C VAL A 446 -5.60 -19.31 -12.14
N GLY A 447 -4.55 -19.72 -12.84
CA GLY A 447 -4.24 -19.28 -14.20
C GLY A 447 -3.84 -20.45 -15.09
N GLN A 448 -3.38 -20.14 -16.29
CA GLN A 448 -2.76 -21.11 -17.20
C GLN A 448 -1.27 -20.85 -17.38
N THR A 449 -0.51 -21.93 -17.54
CA THR A 449 0.87 -21.87 -18.03
C THR A 449 0.89 -21.43 -19.50
N TRP A 450 1.94 -20.70 -19.88
CA TRP A 450 2.16 -20.24 -21.25
C TRP A 450 3.59 -20.54 -21.70
N PRO A 451 3.83 -20.82 -23.00
CA PRO A 451 5.13 -21.27 -23.50
C PRO A 451 6.18 -20.16 -23.41
N ALA A 452 7.19 -20.36 -22.56
CA ALA A 452 8.27 -19.38 -22.37
C ALA A 452 9.15 -19.24 -23.62
N ALA A 453 9.27 -20.29 -24.44
CA ALA A 453 9.95 -20.22 -25.74
C ALA A 453 9.32 -19.21 -26.72
N GLN A 454 8.05 -18.84 -26.52
CA GLN A 454 7.37 -17.80 -27.29
C GLN A 454 7.43 -16.42 -26.59
N GLY A 455 8.21 -16.30 -25.52
CA GLY A 455 8.39 -15.05 -24.77
C GLY A 455 7.27 -14.75 -23.78
N HIS A 456 6.58 -15.75 -23.23
CA HIS A 456 5.51 -15.56 -22.24
C HIS A 456 6.01 -15.70 -20.81
N VAL A 457 5.44 -14.90 -19.90
CA VAL A 457 5.62 -15.03 -18.45
C VAL A 457 4.27 -14.90 -17.75
N VAL A 458 4.09 -15.63 -16.65
CA VAL A 458 2.82 -15.71 -15.93
C VAL A 458 2.96 -15.28 -14.48
N MET A 459 2.12 -14.35 -14.05
CA MET A 459 1.99 -13.88 -12.68
C MET A 459 0.65 -14.36 -12.11
N LEU A 460 0.70 -15.07 -10.99
CA LEU A 460 -0.47 -15.33 -10.15
C LEU A 460 -0.41 -14.33 -9.00
N GLU A 461 -1.20 -13.27 -9.06
CA GLU A 461 -1.06 -12.15 -8.13
C GLU A 461 -2.17 -12.13 -7.08
N LEU A 462 -1.75 -12.20 -5.82
CA LEU A 462 -2.62 -12.22 -4.64
C LEU A 462 -3.11 -10.81 -4.28
N SER A 463 -4.32 -10.75 -3.71
CA SER A 463 -4.88 -9.53 -3.15
C SER A 463 -4.42 -9.29 -1.70
N HIS A 464 -4.13 -10.36 -0.95
CA HIS A 464 -3.71 -10.34 0.47
C HIS A 464 -2.31 -9.79 0.79
#